data_AF-M2RM01-F1
#
_entry.id   AF-M2RM01-F1
#
_cell.length_a   1.000
_cell.length_b   1.000
_cell.length_c   1.000
_cell.angle_alpha   90.00
_cell.angle_beta   90.00
_cell.angle_gamma   90.00
#
_symmetry.space_group_name_H-M   'P 1'
#
loop_
_entity.id
_entity.type
_entity.pdbx_description
1 polymer ?
#
loop_
_entity_poly.entity_id
_entity_poly.type
_entity_poly.pdbx_seq_one_letter_code
_entity_poly.pdbx_strand_id
1 'polypeptide(L)'
;MSEGSATSIEINDALFCTHFKEVCTTCSFDGREENDAFFGFDPIDREGLEAPASSTNKEGVYQCKKHGSASCTQCYGWKKQITRARTAAKKAGKKSS
;
A
#
# COMPACT_ATOMS: atom_id res chain seq x y z
N MET A 1 -13.22 -14.51 -18.96
CA MET A 1 -12.63 -14.21 -17.65
C MET A 1 -11.14 -14.04 -17.87
N SER A 2 -10.69 -12.83 -18.19
CA SER A 2 -9.27 -12.55 -18.43
C SER A 2 -8.69 -12.03 -17.13
N GLU A 3 -8.19 -12.96 -16.34
CA GLU A 3 -7.42 -12.72 -15.13
C GLU A 3 -6.10 -12.08 -15.54
N GLY A 4 -6.07 -10.76 -15.59
CA GLY A 4 -4.83 -10.00 -15.57
C GLY A 4 -4.21 -10.21 -14.20
N SER A 5 -3.45 -11.29 -14.04
CA SER A 5 -2.81 -11.70 -12.79
C SER A 5 -1.72 -10.70 -12.40
N ALA A 6 -2.10 -9.48 -12.04
CA ALA A 6 -1.24 -8.63 -11.25
C ALA A 6 -1.03 -9.39 -9.93
N THR A 7 0.16 -9.93 -9.75
CA THR A 7 0.58 -10.65 -8.54
C THR A 7 0.60 -9.64 -7.40
N SER A 8 -0.57 -9.39 -6.83
CA SER A 8 -0.70 -8.56 -5.64
C SER A 8 -0.17 -9.35 -4.45
N ILE A 9 0.52 -8.65 -3.57
CA ILE A 9 1.12 -9.17 -2.36
C ILE A 9 0.48 -8.44 -1.19
N GLU A 10 0.18 -9.19 -0.13
CA GLU A 10 -0.45 -8.66 1.06
C GLU A 10 0.61 -8.47 2.14
N ILE A 11 0.88 -7.22 2.49
CA ILE A 11 1.87 -6.85 3.50
C ILE A 11 1.13 -6.19 4.65
N ASN A 12 1.00 -6.90 5.76
CA ASN A 12 0.31 -6.42 6.95
C ASN A 12 -1.08 -5.82 6.62
N ASP A 13 -1.91 -6.63 5.96
CA ASP A 13 -3.30 -6.29 5.61
C ASP A 13 -3.45 -5.17 4.58
N ALA A 14 -2.37 -4.80 3.89
CA ALA A 14 -2.40 -3.89 2.75
C ALA A 14 -1.90 -4.57 1.48
N LEU A 15 -2.61 -4.34 0.38
CA LEU A 15 -2.34 -4.82 -0.97
C LEU A 15 -1.31 -3.95 -1.68
N PHE A 16 -0.27 -4.59 -2.18
CA PHE A 16 0.78 -4.00 -3.02
C PHE A 16 1.02 -4.87 -4.24
N CYS A 17 1.73 -4.37 -5.26
CA CYS A 17 2.27 -5.23 -6.31
C CYS A 17 3.61 -5.87 -5.88
N THR A 18 4.15 -6.77 -6.70
CA THR A 18 5.49 -7.37 -6.52
C THR A 18 6.65 -6.37 -6.44
N HIS A 19 6.45 -5.12 -6.87
CA HIS A 19 7.42 -4.03 -6.71
C HIS A 19 7.29 -3.29 -5.37
N PHE A 20 6.45 -3.77 -4.45
CA PHE A 20 6.16 -3.10 -3.18
C PHE A 20 5.52 -1.72 -3.40
N LYS A 21 4.67 -1.56 -4.42
CA LYS A 21 3.96 -0.32 -4.69
C LYS A 21 2.46 -0.55 -4.70
N GLU A 22 1.74 0.32 -4.00
CA GLU A 22 0.28 0.32 -3.97
C GLU A 22 -0.28 0.82 -5.30
N VAL A 23 0.40 1.82 -5.89
CA VAL A 23 0.17 2.25 -7.27
C VAL A 23 1.44 2.02 -8.06
N CYS A 24 1.37 1.13 -9.04
CA CYS A 24 2.50 0.81 -9.89
C CYS A 24 2.13 1.02 -11.35
N THR A 25 2.70 2.06 -11.97
CA THR A 25 2.55 2.33 -13.40
C THR A 25 3.21 1.26 -14.28
N THR A 26 4.21 0.55 -13.75
CA THR A 26 4.88 -0.55 -14.45
C THR A 26 3.99 -1.78 -14.56
N CYS A 27 3.22 -2.09 -13.52
CA CYS A 27 2.30 -3.24 -13.50
C CYS A 27 0.86 -2.86 -13.84
N SER A 28 0.58 -1.57 -14.02
CA SER A 28 -0.77 -1.00 -14.00
C SER A 28 -1.60 -1.51 -12.81
N PHE A 29 -0.96 -1.62 -11.65
CA PHE A 29 -1.62 -2.05 -10.40
C PHE A 29 -2.05 -0.82 -9.61
N ASP A 30 -3.32 -0.76 -9.22
CA ASP A 30 -3.86 0.28 -8.34
C ASP A 30 -4.64 -0.37 -7.19
N GLY A 31 -3.98 -0.51 -6.04
CA GLY A 31 -4.57 -1.05 -4.81
C GLY A 31 -5.10 0.03 -3.87
N ARG A 32 -5.17 1.31 -4.30
CA ARG A 32 -5.60 2.40 -3.40
C ARG A 32 -7.02 2.19 -2.91
N GLU A 33 -7.96 1.89 -3.80
CA GLU A 33 -9.36 1.67 -3.43
C GLU A 33 -9.50 0.53 -2.40
N GLU A 34 -8.85 -0.60 -2.65
CA GLU A 34 -8.89 -1.77 -1.76
C GLU A 34 -8.29 -1.44 -0.37
N ASN A 35 -7.12 -0.80 -0.34
CA ASN A 35 -6.47 -0.44 0.91
C ASN A 35 -7.25 0.64 1.67
N ASP A 36 -7.69 1.69 0.99
CA ASP A 36 -8.49 2.75 1.61
C ASP A 36 -9.78 2.15 2.20
N ALA A 37 -10.50 1.33 1.45
CA ALA A 37 -11.71 0.65 1.93
C ALA A 37 -11.43 -0.25 3.14
N PHE A 38 -10.37 -1.07 3.09
CA PHE A 38 -9.98 -1.96 4.18
C PHE A 38 -9.67 -1.20 5.48
N PHE A 39 -9.00 -0.04 5.39
CA PHE A 39 -8.67 0.79 6.55
C PHE A 39 -9.79 1.78 6.94
N GLY A 40 -10.94 1.75 6.25
CA GLY A 40 -12.10 2.59 6.54
C GLY A 40 -11.96 4.04 6.06
N PHE A 41 -11.25 4.25 4.96
CA PHE A 41 -11.06 5.54 4.31
C PHE A 41 -11.82 5.62 3.00
N ASP A 42 -12.40 6.79 2.68
CA ASP A 42 -12.97 7.01 1.36
C ASP A 42 -11.87 7.00 0.28
N PRO A 43 -12.14 6.37 -0.88
CA PRO A 43 -11.24 6.38 -2.02
C PRO A 43 -11.06 7.81 -2.51
N ILE A 44 -9.80 8.25 -2.57
CA ILE A 44 -9.43 9.56 -3.09
C ILE A 44 -8.20 9.42 -3.98
N ASP A 45 -8.00 10.38 -4.89
CA ASP A 45 -6.78 10.46 -5.68
C ASP A 45 -5.61 10.94 -4.80
N ARG A 46 -4.96 9.98 -4.15
CA ARG A 46 -3.72 10.17 -3.37
C ARG A 46 -2.55 9.50 -4.08
N GLU A 47 -1.35 9.97 -3.76
CA GLU A 47 -0.12 9.30 -4.16
C GLU A 47 -0.08 7.88 -3.57
N GLY A 48 0.27 6.91 -4.42
CA GLY A 48 0.40 5.52 -4.01
C GLY A 48 1.52 5.34 -3.00
N LEU A 49 1.31 4.47 -2.01
CA LEU A 49 2.31 4.16 -1.02
C LEU A 49 3.35 3.16 -1.54
N GLU A 50 4.58 3.30 -1.06
CA GLU A 50 5.67 2.36 -1.31
C GLU A 50 5.93 1.57 -0.04
N ALA A 51 5.80 0.25 -0.14
CA ALA A 51 6.11 -0.66 0.94
C ALA A 51 7.62 -0.83 1.11
N PRO A 52 8.10 -0.90 2.36
CA PRO A 52 9.52 -1.13 2.62
C PRO A 52 9.87 -2.59 2.30
N ALA A 53 11.16 -2.84 2.05
CA ALA A 53 11.64 -4.18 1.76
C ALA A 53 11.27 -5.18 2.86
N SER A 54 10.43 -6.15 2.49
CA SER A 54 9.97 -7.23 3.35
C SER A 54 10.52 -8.58 2.91
N SER A 55 10.65 -9.50 3.85
CA SER A 55 11.01 -10.90 3.63
C SER A 55 9.83 -11.78 3.96
N THR A 56 9.62 -12.83 3.17
CA THR A 56 8.58 -13.83 3.42
C THR A 56 9.07 -14.86 4.44
N ASN A 57 8.25 -15.19 5.44
CA ASN A 57 8.52 -16.31 6.34
C ASN A 57 8.11 -17.65 5.71
N LYS A 58 8.40 -18.78 6.36
CA LYS A 58 8.03 -20.13 5.91
C LYS A 58 6.51 -20.32 5.68
N GLU A 59 5.69 -19.48 6.30
CA GLU A 59 4.23 -19.47 6.17
C GLU A 59 3.73 -18.56 5.03
N GLY A 60 4.63 -17.92 4.27
CA GLY A 60 4.26 -17.00 3.19
C GLY A 60 3.87 -15.59 3.66
N VAL A 61 3.97 -15.29 4.96
CA VAL A 61 3.68 -13.96 5.52
C VAL A 61 4.87 -13.01 5.35
N TYR A 62 4.60 -11.78 4.88
CA TYR A 62 5.61 -10.74 4.72
C TYR A 62 5.98 -10.07 6.05
N GLN A 63 7.26 -10.11 6.40
CA GLN A 63 7.85 -9.56 7.61
C GLN A 63 8.87 -8.48 7.25
N CYS A 64 8.93 -7.39 8.02
CA CYS A 64 9.83 -6.30 7.67
C CYS A 64 11.29 -6.78 7.80
N LYS A 65 12.15 -6.50 6.81
CA LYS A 65 13.56 -6.95 6.88
C LYS A 65 14.32 -6.37 8.08
N LYS A 66 13.96 -5.16 8.52
CA LYS A 66 14.63 -4.47 9.63
C LYS A 66 14.30 -5.04 11.00
N HIS A 67 13.04 -5.38 11.26
CA HIS A 67 12.59 -5.79 12.61
C HIS A 67 12.06 -7.23 12.67
N GLY A 68 11.99 -7.94 11.53
CA GLY A 68 11.55 -9.35 11.49
C GLY A 68 10.11 -9.57 11.93
N SER A 69 9.25 -8.56 11.83
CA SER A 69 7.85 -8.64 12.29
C SER A 69 6.88 -8.45 11.14
N ALA A 70 5.85 -9.29 11.10
CA ALA A 70 4.71 -9.22 10.17
C ALA A 70 3.79 -8.03 10.48
N SER A 71 3.80 -7.53 11.71
CA SER A 71 2.94 -6.45 12.20
C SER A 71 3.76 -5.27 12.71
N CYS A 72 4.89 -4.99 12.05
CA CYS A 72 5.77 -3.90 12.43
C CYS A 72 5.09 -2.54 12.23
N THR A 73 4.55 -1.94 13.29
CA THR A 73 3.85 -0.65 13.23
C THR A 73 4.74 0.51 12.76
N GLN A 74 6.06 0.39 12.89
CA GLN A 74 7.03 1.38 12.41
C GLN A 74 7.19 1.35 10.89
N CYS A 75 7.12 0.17 10.27
CA CYS A 75 7.28 -0.03 8.82
C CYS A 75 5.93 -0.09 8.10
N TYR A 76 4.98 -0.82 8.69
CA TYR A 76 3.67 -1.17 8.16
C TYR A 76 2.53 -0.41 8.83
N GLY A 77 2.81 0.79 9.36
CA GLY A 77 1.77 1.68 9.86
C GLY A 77 0.91 2.28 8.73
N TRP A 78 0.30 1.45 7.87
CA TRP A 78 -0.38 1.84 6.63
C TRP A 78 -1.47 2.86 6.89
N LYS A 79 -2.32 2.63 7.89
CA LYS A 79 -3.34 3.60 8.30
C LYS A 79 -2.78 5.01 8.51
N LYS A 80 -1.61 5.14 9.14
CA LYS A 80 -0.94 6.43 9.37
C LYS A 80 -0.33 6.98 8.07
N GLN A 81 0.26 6.12 7.24
CA GLN A 81 0.83 6.52 5.95
C GLN A 81 -0.27 6.99 4.98
N ILE A 82 -1.36 6.24 4.84
CA ILE A 82 -2.55 6.59 4.07
C ILE A 82 -3.09 7.93 4.56
N THR A 83 -3.27 8.12 5.86
CA THR A 83 -3.74 9.41 6.42
C THR A 83 -2.83 10.58 6.01
N ARG A 84 -1.51 10.39 6.03
CA ARG A 84 -0.54 11.41 5.59
C ARG A 84 -0.63 11.67 4.08
N ALA A 85 -0.67 10.63 3.26
CA ALA A 85 -0.82 10.73 1.81
C ALA A 85 -2.13 11.44 1.45
N ARG A 86 -3.25 11.10 2.13
CA ARG A 86 -4.53 11.79 1.97
C ARG A 86 -4.46 13.26 2.34
N THR A 87 -3.77 13.59 3.42
CA THR A 87 -3.56 14.99 3.83
C THR A 87 -2.72 15.76 2.80
N ALA A 88 -1.69 15.12 2.23
CA ALA A 88 -0.86 15.70 1.18
C ALA A 88 -1.67 15.91 -0.11
N ALA A 89 -2.47 14.94 -0.53
CA ALA A 89 -3.36 15.02 -1.69
C ALA A 89 -4.39 16.15 -1.53
N LYS A 90 -5.05 16.26 -0.37
CA LYS A 90 -5.98 17.36 -0.07
C LYS A 90 -5.30 18.73 -0.13
N LYS A 91 -4.02 18.83 0.27
CA LYS A 91 -3.22 20.07 0.16
C LYS A 91 -2.80 20.37 -1.28
N ALA A 92 -2.46 19.34 -2.05
CA ALA A 92 -2.11 19.47 -3.45
C ALA A 92 -3.31 19.93 -4.30
N GLY A 93 -4.49 19.33 -4.09
CA GLY A 93 -5.73 19.76 -4.76
C GLY A 93 -6.13 21.19 -4.42
N LYS A 94 -5.79 21.68 -3.22
CA LYS A 94 -6.02 23.08 -2.80
C LYS A 94 -5.07 24.10 -3.44
N LYS A 95 -3.98 23.67 -4.10
CA LYS A 95 -3.05 24.55 -4.82
C LYS A 95 -3.34 24.65 -6.32
N SER A 96 -4.37 23.95 -6.80
CA SER A 96 -4.79 23.94 -8.20
C SER A 96 -6.07 24.75 -8.46
N SER A 97 -6.45 25.65 -7.55
CA SER A 97 -7.54 26.63 -7.73
C SER A 97 -7.02 28.04 -7.59
#